data_AF-A0A4Q3N0V1-F1
#
_entry.id   AF-A0A4Q3N0V1-F1
#
_cell.length_a   1.000
_cell.length_b   1.000
_cell.length_c   1.000
_cell.angle_alpha   90.00
_cell.angle_beta   90.00
_cell.angle_gamma   90.00
#
_symmetry.space_group_name_H-M   'P 1'
#
loop_
_entity.id
_entity.type
_entity.pdbx_description
1 polymer ?
#
loop_
_entity_poly.entity_id
_entity_poly.type
_entity_poly.pdbx_seq_one_letter_code
_entity_poly.pdbx_strand_id
1 'polypeptide(L)'
;MYGELYQYLILHKQLTLPGIGTVQLERAPADIDFVNKMANPPRYSISLHHGHNNSSPHIYYWLSTALGISEQDATTQLNALASTLKEKVLTGEKFDWSGIGTFSKGMAGEIRFDAAVKDLPAGQPVPALKVLK
;
A
#
# COMPACT_ATOMS: atom_id res chain seq x y z
N MET A 1 -11.15 5.97 10.24
CA MET A 1 -9.70 5.62 10.20
C MET A 1 -9.28 4.77 8.99
N TYR A 2 -9.95 3.67 8.63
CA TYR A 2 -9.52 2.83 7.49
C TYR A 2 -9.53 3.55 6.14
N GLY A 3 -10.54 4.39 5.88
CA GLY A 3 -10.64 5.15 4.62
C GLY A 3 -9.57 6.24 4.52
N GLU A 4 -9.23 6.85 5.65
CA GLU A 4 -8.24 7.89 5.81
C GLU A 4 -6.84 7.28 5.60
N LEU A 5 -6.55 6.12 6.18
CA LEU A 5 -5.28 5.41 5.94
C LEU A 5 -5.14 4.96 4.48
N TYR A 6 -6.23 4.53 3.84
CA TYR A 6 -6.23 4.23 2.41
C TYR A 6 -5.96 5.49 1.58
N GLN A 7 -6.64 6.60 1.88
CA GLN A 7 -6.41 7.88 1.22
C GLN A 7 -4.96 8.35 1.40
N TYR A 8 -4.40 8.22 2.60
CA TYR A 8 -3.01 8.52 2.88
C TYR A 8 -2.06 7.67 2.02
N LEU A 9 -2.29 6.36 1.92
CA LEU A 9 -1.51 5.47 1.07
C LEU A 9 -1.54 5.91 -0.40
N ILE A 10 -2.70 6.32 -0.93
CA ILE A 10 -2.81 6.79 -2.32
C ILE A 10 -2.06 8.11 -2.53
N LEU A 11 -2.19 9.06 -1.60
CA LEU A 11 -1.58 10.39 -1.72
C LEU A 11 -0.06 10.36 -1.51
N HIS A 12 0.40 9.61 -0.51
CA HIS A 12 1.80 9.58 -0.10
C HIS A 12 2.57 8.38 -0.64
N LYS A 13 1.89 7.43 -1.29
CA LYS A 13 2.43 6.19 -1.86
C LYS A 13 3.07 5.24 -0.85
N GLN A 14 3.00 5.55 0.44
CA GLN A 14 3.55 4.76 1.52
C GLN A 14 2.69 4.89 2.78
N LEU A 15 2.55 3.80 3.51
CA LEU A 15 1.87 3.71 4.78
C LEU A 15 2.68 2.80 5.70
N THR A 16 3.37 3.39 6.68
CA THR A 16 4.13 2.63 7.66
C THR A 16 3.23 2.16 8.80
N LEU A 17 3.22 0.86 9.04
CA LEU A 17 2.50 0.19 10.11
C LEU A 17 3.51 -0.29 11.18
N PRO A 18 3.53 0.33 12.36
CA PRO A 18 4.47 -0.03 13.43
C PRO A 18 4.41 -1.52 13.77
N GLY A 19 5.57 -2.18 13.75
CA GLY A 19 5.69 -3.60 14.09
C GLY A 19 5.21 -4.60 13.03
N ILE A 20 4.75 -4.13 11.86
CA ILE A 20 4.33 -4.95 10.70
C ILE A 20 5.25 -4.70 9.50
N GLY A 21 5.43 -3.43 9.10
CA GLY A 21 6.20 -3.06 7.92
C GLY A 21 5.65 -1.80 7.25
N THR A 22 6.08 -1.54 6.02
CA THR A 22 5.56 -0.41 5.22
C THR A 22 4.81 -0.94 4.02
N VAL A 23 3.54 -0.58 3.92
CA VAL A 23 2.72 -0.79 2.73
C VAL A 23 3.09 0.30 1.72
N GLN A 24 3.40 -0.08 0.49
CA GLN A 24 3.84 0.85 -0.55
C GLN A 24 3.01 0.70 -1.81
N LEU A 25 2.65 1.83 -2.42
CA LEU A 25 2.04 1.88 -3.75
C LEU A 25 3.17 2.01 -4.79
N GLU A 26 3.44 0.92 -5.47
CA GLU A 26 4.45 0.81 -6.51
C GLU A 26 3.86 1.15 -7.86
N ARG A 27 4.66 1.82 -8.70
CA ARG A 27 4.31 2.14 -10.08
C ARG A 27 5.37 1.58 -11.02
N ALA A 28 4.98 0.60 -11.83
CA ALA A 28 5.73 0.22 -13.01
C ALA A 28 5.50 1.28 -14.11
N PRO A 29 6.56 1.82 -14.74
CA PRO A 29 6.41 2.77 -15.83
C PRO A 29 5.71 2.15 -17.04
N ALA A 30 5.21 3.01 -17.93
CA ALA A 30 4.78 2.57 -19.25
C ALA A 30 5.98 1.95 -20.00
N ASP A 31 5.71 0.91 -20.77
CA ASP A 31 6.72 0.21 -21.56
C ASP A 31 6.26 0.04 -23.02
N ILE A 32 7.23 -0.17 -23.90
CA ILE A 32 6.97 -0.42 -25.32
C ILE A 32 7.22 -1.89 -25.58
N ASP A 33 6.17 -2.59 -25.98
CA ASP A 33 6.26 -3.93 -26.54
C ASP A 33 6.61 -3.81 -28.03
N PHE A 34 7.89 -3.99 -28.34
CA PHE A 34 8.41 -3.94 -29.71
C PHE A 34 7.90 -5.09 -30.59
N VAL A 35 7.59 -6.25 -29.99
CA VAL A 35 7.13 -7.43 -30.74
C VAL A 35 5.73 -7.18 -31.26
N ASN A 36 4.85 -6.67 -30.40
CA ASN A 36 3.46 -6.39 -30.73
C ASN A 36 3.22 -4.96 -31.24
N LYS A 37 4.26 -4.11 -31.27
CA LYS A 37 4.17 -2.67 -31.61
C LYS A 37 3.11 -1.93 -30.77
N MET A 38 3.07 -2.25 -29.48
CA MET A 38 2.12 -1.69 -28.52
C MET A 38 2.88 -0.89 -27.46
N ALA A 39 2.30 0.21 -27.01
CA ALA A 39 2.70 0.90 -25.81
C ALA A 39 1.77 0.48 -24.67
N ASN A 40 2.32 -0.14 -23.64
CA ASN A 40 1.60 -0.55 -22.45
C ASN A 40 1.52 0.61 -21.46
N PRO A 41 0.35 0.83 -20.82
CA PRO A 41 0.20 1.86 -19.80
C PRO A 41 1.04 1.53 -18.55
N PRO A 42 1.32 2.52 -17.69
CA PRO A 42 1.94 2.24 -16.41
C PRO A 42 1.02 1.35 -15.56
N ARG A 43 1.62 0.52 -14.71
CA ARG A 43 0.90 -0.43 -13.85
C ARG A 43 1.13 -0.10 -12.38
N TYR A 44 0.12 -0.32 -11.55
CA TYR A 44 0.19 -0.08 -10.11
C TYR A 44 0.04 -1.38 -9.33
N SER A 45 0.84 -1.52 -8.27
CA SER A 45 0.79 -2.65 -7.35
C SER A 45 0.92 -2.13 -5.92
N ILE A 46 0.26 -2.80 -4.98
CA ILE A 46 0.51 -2.58 -3.56
C ILE A 46 1.44 -3.70 -3.07
N SER A 47 2.46 -3.34 -2.29
CA SER A 47 3.41 -4.28 -1.72
C SER A 47 3.59 -4.02 -0.22
N LEU A 48 3.97 -5.06 0.52
CA LEU A 48 4.37 -4.93 1.92
C LEU A 48 5.88 -5.18 2.02
N HIS A 49 6.60 -4.17 2.51
CA HIS A 49 8.03 -4.26 2.79
C HIS A 49 8.24 -4.47 4.29
N HIS A 50 8.81 -5.62 4.66
CA HIS A 50 9.19 -5.92 6.04
C HIS A 50 10.50 -5.20 6.38
N GLY A 51 10.47 -4.33 7.39
CA GLY A 51 11.66 -3.60 7.82
C GLY A 51 11.32 -2.43 8.74
N HIS A 52 12.30 -2.01 9.55
CA HIS A 52 12.19 -0.79 10.35
C HIS A 52 12.43 0.41 9.43
N ASN A 53 11.37 0.89 8.79
CA ASN A 53 11.37 2.28 8.36
C ASN A 53 10.73 3.07 9.49
N ASN A 54 11.46 4.05 10.04
CA ASN A 54 10.90 4.95 11.04
C ASN A 54 9.62 5.54 10.45
N SER A 55 8.50 5.40 11.17
CA SER A 55 7.23 5.99 10.77
C SER A 55 7.48 7.45 10.41
N SER A 56 7.20 7.84 9.17
CA SER A 56 7.39 9.22 8.77
C SER A 56 6.49 10.09 9.66
N PRO A 57 7.01 11.09 10.38
CA PRO A 57 6.22 11.91 11.30
C PRO A 57 5.02 12.58 10.60
N HIS A 58 5.04 12.67 9.26
CA HIS A 58 3.94 13.16 8.45
C HIS A 58 2.63 12.37 8.60
N ILE A 59 2.66 11.08 8.92
CA ILE A 59 1.42 10.29 9.02
C ILE A 59 0.58 10.71 10.23
N TYR A 60 1.21 11.01 11.36
CA TYR A 60 0.51 11.37 12.59
C TYR A 60 -0.15 12.75 12.45
N TYR A 61 0.57 13.71 11.86
CA TYR A 61 0.03 15.02 11.54
C TYR A 61 -1.10 14.96 10.50
N TRP A 62 -0.95 14.10 9.48
CA TRP A 62 -2.01 13.94 8.48
C TRP A 62 -3.27 13.32 9.10
N LEU A 63 -3.12 12.27 9.90
CA LEU A 63 -4.23 11.60 10.58
C LEU A 63 -4.92 12.50 11.59
N SER A 64 -4.16 13.30 12.35
CA SER A 64 -4.73 14.26 13.31
C SER A 64 -5.64 15.27 12.59
N THR A 65 -5.18 15.78 11.45
CA THR A 65 -5.95 16.71 10.61
C THR A 65 -7.16 16.05 9.96
N ALA A 66 -7.00 14.85 9.40
CA ALA A 66 -8.07 14.13 8.70
C ALA A 66 -9.19 13.67 9.65
N LEU A 67 -8.85 13.32 10.90
CA LEU A 67 -9.78 12.81 11.91
C LEU A 67 -10.27 13.90 12.88
N GLY A 68 -9.65 15.10 12.87
CA GLY A 68 -9.97 16.17 13.81
C GLY A 68 -9.58 15.86 15.26
N ILE A 69 -8.49 15.12 15.46
CA ILE A 69 -7.98 14.68 16.78
C ILE A 69 -6.57 15.23 17.03
N SER A 70 -6.02 15.06 18.24
CA SER A 70 -4.63 15.44 18.50
C SER A 70 -3.63 14.48 17.83
N GLU A 71 -2.40 14.93 17.56
CA GLU A 71 -1.34 14.04 17.05
C GLU A 71 -1.00 12.89 18.02
N GLN A 72 -1.15 13.12 19.33
CA GLN A 72 -0.97 12.09 20.35
C GLN A 72 -2.06 11.01 20.23
N ASP A 73 -3.31 11.41 20.00
CA ASP A 73 -4.42 10.47 19.78
C ASP A 73 -4.24 9.71 18.46
N ALA A 74 -3.85 10.41 17.39
CA ALA A 74 -3.57 9.79 16.09
C ALA A 74 -2.47 8.73 16.19
N THR A 75 -1.40 9.04 16.93
CA THR A 75 -0.30 8.10 17.23
C THR A 75 -0.83 6.89 17.99
N THR A 76 -1.61 7.10 19.04
CA THR A 76 -2.18 6.04 19.87
C THR A 76 -3.10 5.12 19.06
N GLN A 77 -4.00 5.70 18.25
CA GLN A 77 -4.94 4.93 17.44
C GLN A 77 -4.24 4.12 16.33
N LEU A 78 -3.25 4.71 15.65
CA LEU A 78 -2.50 3.99 14.61
C LEU A 78 -1.69 2.83 15.21
N ASN A 79 -1.02 3.06 16.36
CA ASN A 79 -0.27 2.03 17.06
C ASN A 79 -1.19 0.90 17.56
N ALA A 80 -2.35 1.26 18.12
CA ALA A 80 -3.35 0.28 18.55
C ALA A 80 -3.85 -0.56 17.37
N LEU A 81 -4.19 0.06 16.23
CA LEU A 81 -4.60 -0.66 15.03
C LEU A 81 -3.51 -1.61 14.53
N ALA A 82 -2.26 -1.15 14.46
CA ALA A 82 -1.14 -1.97 14.03
C ALA A 82 -0.91 -3.16 14.98
N SER A 83 -1.03 -2.94 16.30
CA SER A 83 -0.92 -4.00 17.31
C SER A 83 -2.06 -5.02 17.17
N THR A 84 -3.30 -4.58 17.05
CA THR A 84 -4.47 -5.45 16.88
C THR A 84 -4.38 -6.26 15.58
N LEU A 85 -3.96 -5.64 14.47
CA LEU A 85 -3.75 -6.34 13.21
C LEU A 85 -2.69 -7.43 13.37
N LYS A 86 -1.53 -7.09 13.96
CA LYS A 86 -0.46 -8.04 14.22
C LYS A 86 -0.94 -9.21 15.07
N GLU A 87 -1.66 -8.94 16.15
CA GLU A 87 -2.21 -9.98 17.03
C GLU A 87 -3.16 -10.92 16.28
N LYS A 88 -4.15 -10.37 15.56
CA LYS A 88 -5.10 -11.15 14.75
C LYS A 88 -4.39 -12.04 13.73
N VAL A 89 -3.41 -11.50 13.04
CA VAL A 89 -2.64 -12.27 12.06
C VAL A 89 -1.84 -13.37 12.73
N LEU A 90 -1.21 -13.12 13.87
CA LEU A 90 -0.41 -14.12 14.60
C LEU A 90 -1.25 -15.24 15.21
N THR A 91 -2.50 -14.97 15.60
CA THR A 91 -3.46 -15.99 16.05
C THR A 91 -4.04 -16.82 14.90
N GLY A 92 -3.75 -16.44 13.65
CA GLY A 92 -4.18 -17.15 12.44
C GLY A 92 -5.45 -16.60 11.80
N GLU A 93 -6.02 -15.51 12.34
CA GLU A 93 -7.12 -14.80 11.72
C GLU A 93 -6.61 -14.03 10.48
N LYS A 94 -7.38 -14.07 9.40
CA LYS A 94 -7.09 -13.22 8.24
C LYS A 94 -7.65 -11.83 8.49
N PHE A 95 -6.84 -10.81 8.27
CA PHE A 95 -7.27 -9.43 8.34
C PHE A 95 -7.46 -8.88 6.93
N ASP A 96 -8.72 -8.75 6.49
CA ASP A 96 -9.06 -8.13 5.21
C ASP A 96 -9.11 -6.61 5.38
N TRP A 97 -8.23 -5.91 4.67
CA TRP A 97 -8.20 -4.46 4.61
C TRP A 97 -8.62 -3.99 3.22
N SER A 98 -9.88 -3.58 3.11
CA SER A 98 -10.47 -3.08 1.88
C SER A 98 -9.60 -2.02 1.20
N GLY A 99 -9.29 -2.23 -0.08
CA GLY A 99 -8.46 -1.36 -0.91
C GLY A 99 -6.94 -1.55 -0.74
N ILE A 100 -6.47 -2.13 0.37
CA ILE A 100 -5.04 -2.38 0.60
C ILE A 100 -4.69 -3.83 0.28
N GLY A 101 -5.35 -4.78 0.95
CA GLY A 101 -5.06 -6.21 0.82
C GLY A 101 -5.40 -7.01 2.06
N THR A 102 -5.09 -8.30 2.02
CA THR A 102 -5.32 -9.24 3.12
C THR A 102 -4.00 -9.59 3.80
N PHE A 103 -3.98 -9.46 5.14
CA PHE A 103 -2.87 -9.92 5.97
C PHE A 103 -3.21 -11.28 6.58
N SER A 104 -2.24 -12.19 6.60
CA SER A 104 -2.43 -13.56 7.08
C SER A 104 -1.14 -14.14 7.66
N LYS A 105 -1.27 -15.19 8.48
CA LYS A 105 -0.10 -15.88 9.03
C LYS A 105 0.60 -16.68 7.95
N GLY A 106 1.88 -16.43 7.75
CA GLY A 106 2.77 -17.24 6.93
C GLY A 106 3.16 -18.55 7.62
N MET A 107 3.76 -19.47 6.85
CA MET A 107 4.08 -20.81 7.35
C MET A 107 5.24 -20.81 8.36
N ALA A 108 6.15 -19.85 8.27
CA ALA A 108 7.25 -19.67 9.23
C ALA A 108 6.90 -18.68 10.35
N GLY A 109 5.62 -18.29 10.48
CA GLY A 109 5.15 -17.33 11.48
C GLY A 109 5.35 -15.86 11.09
N GLU A 110 5.79 -15.59 9.86
CA GLU A 110 5.86 -14.26 9.27
C GLU A 110 4.47 -13.71 8.92
N ILE A 111 4.34 -12.39 8.78
CA ILE A 111 3.11 -11.77 8.27
C ILE A 111 3.14 -11.85 6.74
N ARG A 112 2.25 -12.64 6.14
CA ARG A 112 2.06 -12.69 4.70
C ARG A 112 1.02 -11.66 4.27
N PHE A 113 1.31 -10.97 3.18
CA PHE A 113 0.43 -9.97 2.57
C PHE A 113 0.01 -10.38 1.17
N ASP A 114 -1.30 -10.30 0.90
CA ASP A 114 -1.91 -10.47 -0.41
C ASP A 114 -2.53 -9.14 -0.84
N ALA A 115 -1.99 -8.53 -1.89
CA ALA A 115 -2.34 -7.18 -2.30
C ALA A 115 -3.71 -7.12 -2.96
N ALA A 116 -4.56 -6.16 -2.57
CA ALA A 116 -5.85 -5.93 -3.24
C ALA A 116 -5.68 -5.42 -4.67
N VAL A 117 -4.58 -4.70 -4.93
CA VAL A 117 -4.22 -4.19 -6.25
C VAL A 117 -2.88 -4.80 -6.66
N LYS A 118 -2.91 -5.61 -7.72
CA LYS A 118 -1.73 -6.23 -8.31
C LYS A 118 -1.74 -5.99 -9.81
N ASP A 119 -0.70 -5.32 -10.29
CA ASP A 119 -0.46 -5.09 -11.71
C ASP A 119 -1.61 -4.38 -12.45
N LEU A 120 -2.29 -3.44 -11.77
CA LEU A 120 -3.45 -2.73 -12.32
C LEU A 120 -3.00 -1.74 -13.39
N PRO A 121 -3.38 -1.89 -14.66
CA PRO A 121 -3.04 -0.95 -15.71
C PRO A 121 -3.80 0.35 -15.54
N ALA A 122 -3.09 1.47 -15.66
CA ALA A 122 -3.66 2.81 -15.58
C ALA A 122 -4.06 3.34 -16.97
N GLY A 123 -4.75 2.50 -17.73
CA GLY A 123 -5.15 2.79 -19.11
C GLY A 123 -5.29 1.52 -19.94
N GLN A 124 -5.43 1.70 -21.25
CA GLN A 124 -5.43 0.61 -22.22
C GLN A 124 -4.16 0.67 -23.07
N PRO A 125 -3.61 -0.48 -23.51
CA PRO A 125 -2.51 -0.49 -24.47
C PRO A 125 -2.88 0.26 -25.75
N VAL A 126 -1.95 1.05 -26.29
CA VAL A 126 -2.16 1.84 -27.52
C VAL A 126 -1.13 1.49 -28.60
N PRO A 127 -1.46 1.57 -29.90
CA PRO A 127 -0.51 1.31 -30.97
C PRO A 127 0.71 2.26 -30.94
N ALA A 128 1.91 1.70 -31.02
CA ALA A 128 3.16 2.47 -31.07
C ALA A 128 3.47 2.88 -32.51
N LEU A 129 3.08 4.11 -32.89
CA LEU A 129 3.35 4.67 -34.20
C LEU A 129 4.71 5.39 -34.22
N LYS A 130 5.55 5.05 -35.20
CA LYS A 130 6.84 5.71 -35.41
C LYS A 130 6.59 7.07 -36.06
N VAL A 131 6.91 8.15 -35.35
CA VAL A 131 6.96 9.50 -35.94
C VAL A 131 8.36 9.72 -36.47
N LEU A 132 8.51 9.72 -37.80
CA LEU A 132 9.73 10.16 -38.47
C LEU A 132 9.64 11.68 -38.64
N LYS A 133 10.68 12.41 -38.20
CA LYS A 133 10.82 13.86 -38.39
C LYS A 133 12.07 14.12 -39.20
#